data_AF-A0A7S4AF13-F1
#
_entry.id   AF-A0A7S4AF13-F1
#
_cell.length_a   1.000
_cell.length_b   1.000
_cell.length_c   1.000
_cell.angle_alpha   90.00
_cell.angle_beta   90.00
_cell.angle_gamma   90.00
#
_symmetry.space_group_name_H-M   'P 1'
#
loop_
_entity.id
_entity.type
_entity.pdbx_description
1 polymer ?
#
loop_
_entity_poly.entity_id
_entity_poly.type
_entity_poly.pdbx_seq_one_letter_code
_entity_poly.pdbx_strand_id
1 'polypeptide(L)'
;MEIASHFEDFDAFGPVILTISLISPLYMTLKKPTTAPTIVEPGSNSDSNNNNNNACDSYDDVVKILLEPGSLLILKDDARFKYRHGIGKYKWIDIPPPKNQYWQSEDDESSPSENPEALLPTTAASVTRIKRGDSYRRVSLTIRHLLSTRRKVQDKEDESDTIKDPSAY
;
A
#
# COMPACT_ATOMS: atom_id res chain seq x y z
N MET A 1 4.82 -12.97 -8.37
CA MET A 1 3.55 -12.49 -7.77
C MET A 1 3.56 -10.97 -7.73
N GLU A 2 2.55 -10.35 -8.30
CA GLU A 2 2.35 -8.90 -8.33
C GLU A 2 0.87 -8.58 -8.18
N ILE A 3 0.57 -7.37 -7.75
CA ILE A 3 -0.78 -6.82 -7.77
C ILE A 3 -0.64 -5.46 -8.44
N ALA A 4 -1.33 -5.28 -9.57
CA ALA A 4 -1.31 -4.02 -10.29
C ALA A 4 -1.78 -2.88 -9.36
N SER A 5 -1.27 -1.68 -9.60
CA SER A 5 -1.70 -0.51 -8.84
C SER A 5 -3.18 -0.25 -9.14
N HIS A 6 -4.04 -0.16 -8.13
CA HIS A 6 -5.48 0.04 -8.30
C HIS A 6 -6.08 0.80 -7.13
N PHE A 7 -7.30 1.28 -7.30
CA PHE A 7 -8.18 1.66 -6.20
C PHE A 7 -9.06 0.47 -5.83
N GLU A 8 -9.46 0.40 -4.57
CA GLU A 8 -10.53 -0.53 -4.18
C GLU A 8 -11.87 0.06 -4.58
N ASP A 9 -12.82 -0.80 -4.93
CA ASP A 9 -14.14 -0.38 -5.37
C ASP A 9 -14.84 0.43 -4.26
N PHE A 10 -15.13 1.70 -4.56
CA PHE A 10 -15.71 2.65 -3.62
C PHE A 10 -17.17 2.32 -3.28
N ASP A 11 -17.88 1.70 -4.21
CA ASP A 11 -19.30 1.37 -4.10
C ASP A 11 -19.51 -0.04 -3.52
N ALA A 12 -18.50 -0.90 -3.60
CA ALA A 12 -18.57 -2.25 -3.05
C ALA A 12 -18.05 -2.39 -1.61
N PHE A 13 -17.07 -1.58 -1.21
CA PHE A 13 -16.38 -1.75 0.07
C PHE A 13 -16.57 -0.56 1.02
N GLY A 14 -16.55 -0.84 2.33
CA GLY A 14 -16.63 0.17 3.37
C GLY A 14 -15.37 1.04 3.52
N PRO A 15 -15.37 2.02 4.44
CA PRO A 15 -14.32 3.04 4.58
C PRO A 15 -12.97 2.52 5.07
N VAL A 16 -12.91 1.30 5.58
CA VAL A 16 -11.71 0.71 6.16
C VAL A 16 -11.40 -0.61 5.47
N ILE A 17 -10.14 -0.78 5.11
CA ILE A 17 -9.59 -2.03 4.55
C ILE A 17 -8.42 -2.46 5.42
N LEU A 18 -8.48 -3.71 5.87
CA LEU A 18 -7.45 -4.30 6.72
C LEU A 18 -6.69 -5.36 5.94
N THR A 19 -5.37 -5.35 6.01
CA THR A 19 -4.53 -6.40 5.41
C THR A 19 -3.51 -6.90 6.41
N ILE A 20 -3.58 -8.20 6.73
CA ILE A 20 -2.63 -8.88 7.60
C ILE A 20 -1.62 -9.62 6.72
N SER A 21 -0.33 -9.33 6.87
CA SER A 21 0.75 -10.05 6.19
C SER A 21 1.21 -11.23 7.04
N LEU A 22 1.30 -12.43 6.48
CA LEU A 22 1.49 -13.65 7.29
C LEU A 22 2.93 -14.17 7.28
N ILE A 23 3.48 -14.49 6.10
CA ILE A 23 4.68 -15.34 6.02
C ILE A 23 5.97 -14.63 5.61
N SER A 24 5.92 -13.69 4.66
CA SER A 24 7.14 -13.08 4.12
C SER A 24 6.96 -11.59 3.87
N PRO A 25 7.99 -10.78 4.19
CA PRO A 25 7.91 -9.33 4.16
C PRO A 25 7.79 -8.80 2.75
N LEU A 26 7.13 -7.68 2.51
CA LEU A 26 7.05 -7.11 1.16
C LEU A 26 6.81 -5.62 1.19
N TYR A 27 7.34 -4.90 0.20
CA TYR A 27 6.91 -3.53 -0.06
C TYR A 27 5.57 -3.46 -0.80
N MET A 28 4.59 -2.81 -0.18
CA MET A 28 3.42 -2.27 -0.86
C MET A 28 3.69 -0.81 -1.22
N THR A 29 3.30 -0.41 -2.42
CA THR A 29 3.43 0.98 -2.87
C THR A 29 2.06 1.64 -2.86
N LEU A 30 1.93 2.75 -2.15
CA LEU A 30 0.81 3.68 -2.26
C LEU A 30 1.22 4.81 -3.20
N LYS A 31 0.35 5.17 -4.14
CA LYS A 31 0.58 6.27 -5.08
C LYS A 31 -0.63 7.18 -5.12
N LYS A 32 -0.46 8.47 -4.86
CA LYS A 32 -1.50 9.48 -5.00
C LYS A 32 -1.44 10.07 -6.41
N PRO A 33 -2.43 9.83 -7.27
CA PRO A 33 -2.49 10.47 -8.58
C PRO A 33 -2.58 11.99 -8.47
N THR A 34 -1.94 12.71 -9.39
CA THR A 34 -2.03 14.18 -9.46
C THR A 34 -3.44 14.67 -9.79
N THR A 35 -4.15 13.92 -10.62
CA THR A 35 -5.56 14.17 -10.91
C THR A 35 -6.37 13.30 -9.95
N ALA A 36 -7.08 13.93 -9.01
CA ALA A 36 -7.92 13.20 -8.07
C ALA A 36 -8.94 12.35 -8.86
N PRO A 37 -9.22 11.10 -8.43
CA PRO A 37 -10.35 10.37 -8.98
C PRO A 37 -11.61 11.20 -8.72
N THR A 38 -12.29 11.61 -9.79
CA THR A 38 -13.52 12.40 -9.68
C THR A 38 -14.59 11.51 -9.06
N ILE A 39 -14.77 11.61 -7.73
CA ILE A 39 -15.95 11.06 -7.07
C ILE A 39 -17.09 11.98 -7.48
N VAL A 40 -17.78 11.64 -8.56
CA VAL A 40 -18.95 12.39 -9.01
C VAL A 40 -20.03 12.21 -7.96
N GLU A 41 -20.45 13.27 -7.28
CA GLU A 41 -21.61 13.20 -6.43
C GLU A 41 -22.83 12.76 -7.26
N PRO A 42 -23.66 11.82 -6.77
CA PRO A 42 -24.81 11.33 -7.51
C PRO A 42 -25.82 12.48 -7.71
N GLY A 43 -25.81 13.08 -8.90
CA GLY A 43 -26.73 14.18 -9.29
C GLY A 43 -26.08 15.38 -9.98
N SER A 44 -24.75 15.46 -10.07
CA SER A 44 -24.09 16.55 -10.80
C SER A 44 -24.00 16.23 -12.29
N ASN A 45 -24.86 16.86 -13.10
CA ASN A 45 -24.77 16.88 -14.57
C ASN A 45 -23.51 17.66 -15.01
N SER A 46 -22.35 17.05 -14.85
CA SER A 46 -21.11 17.53 -15.47
C SER A 46 -20.83 16.63 -16.68
N ASP A 47 -20.97 17.20 -17.87
CA ASP A 47 -20.49 16.68 -19.16
C ASP A 47 -18.95 16.60 -19.21
N SER A 48 -18.32 16.10 -18.15
CA SER A 48 -16.89 15.86 -18.09
C SER A 48 -16.65 14.39 -18.35
N ASN A 49 -16.21 14.09 -19.59
CA ASN A 49 -15.57 12.83 -20.01
C ASN A 49 -14.94 12.11 -18.82
N ASN A 50 -15.69 11.18 -18.25
CA ASN A 50 -15.37 10.53 -16.99
C ASN A 50 -14.45 9.34 -17.28
N ASN A 51 -13.24 9.67 -17.74
CA ASN A 51 -12.18 8.69 -17.91
C ASN A 51 -11.67 8.29 -16.52
N ASN A 52 -12.41 7.38 -15.86
CA ASN A 52 -11.92 6.54 -14.77
C ASN A 52 -10.85 5.56 -15.30
N ASN A 53 -9.86 6.11 -16.00
CA ASN A 53 -8.75 5.35 -16.51
C ASN A 53 -7.86 5.04 -15.32
N ASN A 54 -7.77 3.76 -15.00
CA ASN A 54 -6.69 3.23 -14.16
C ASN A 54 -5.29 3.51 -14.78
N ALA A 55 -5.20 4.10 -15.97
CA ALA A 55 -3.97 4.66 -16.52
C ALA A 55 -3.76 6.07 -15.94
N CYS A 56 -2.77 6.20 -15.05
CA CYS A 56 -2.29 7.48 -14.55
C CYS A 56 -0.78 7.37 -14.38
N ASP A 57 -0.04 8.23 -15.07
CA ASP A 57 1.42 8.18 -15.14
C ASP A 57 2.10 9.25 -14.27
N SER A 58 1.34 10.20 -13.70
CA SER A 58 1.83 11.25 -12.80
C SER A 58 1.26 11.10 -11.39
N TYR A 59 2.14 11.24 -10.39
CA TYR A 59 1.78 11.06 -8.99
C TYR A 59 2.34 12.23 -8.18
N ASP A 60 1.52 12.78 -7.29
CA ASP A 60 1.92 13.82 -6.34
C ASP A 60 2.75 13.23 -5.20
N ASP A 61 2.44 12.00 -4.83
CA ASP A 61 3.05 11.31 -3.70
C ASP A 61 3.16 9.81 -3.98
N VAL A 62 4.29 9.23 -3.55
CA VAL A 62 4.58 7.80 -3.67
C VAL A 62 5.23 7.32 -2.39
N VAL A 63 4.50 6.47 -1.66
CA VAL A 63 4.95 5.90 -0.38
C VAL A 63 5.18 4.41 -0.57
N LYS A 64 6.32 3.90 -0.05
CA LYS A 64 6.58 2.46 0.04
C LYS A 64 6.50 2.03 1.50
N ILE A 65 5.64 1.06 1.77
CA ILE A 65 5.40 0.54 3.10
C ILE A 65 5.96 -0.88 3.15
N LEU A 66 6.90 -1.12 4.06
CA LEU A 66 7.34 -2.48 4.38
C LEU A 66 6.25 -3.18 5.19
N LEU A 67 5.69 -4.25 4.65
CA LEU A 67 4.75 -5.12 5.31
C LEU A 67 5.49 -6.33 5.85
N GLU A 68 5.88 -6.29 7.11
CA GLU A 68 6.58 -7.40 7.79
C GLU A 68 5.63 -8.59 8.06
N PRO A 69 6.15 -9.81 8.25
CA PRO A 69 5.33 -10.92 8.74
C PRO A 69 4.65 -10.56 10.07
N GLY A 70 3.36 -10.83 10.19
CA GLY A 70 2.52 -10.45 11.33
C GLY A 70 2.02 -9.00 11.33
N SER A 71 2.47 -8.14 10.41
CA SER A 71 2.00 -6.76 10.34
C SER A 71 0.53 -6.65 9.91
N LEU A 72 -0.17 -5.67 10.48
CA LEU A 72 -1.51 -5.24 10.06
C LEU A 72 -1.42 -3.85 9.40
N LEU A 73 -1.71 -3.80 8.11
CA LEU A 73 -1.94 -2.56 7.38
C LEU A 73 -3.42 -2.17 7.47
N ILE A 74 -3.69 -0.92 7.84
CA ILE A 74 -5.03 -0.33 7.86
C ILE A 74 -5.06 0.81 6.85
N LEU A 75 -5.86 0.67 5.80
CA LEU A 75 -6.16 1.75 4.86
C LEU A 75 -7.49 2.38 5.25
N LYS A 76 -7.48 3.69 5.47
CA LYS A 76 -8.64 4.51 5.83
C LYS A 76 -8.47 5.90 5.22
N ASP A 77 -9.59 6.63 5.07
CA ASP A 77 -9.61 8.03 4.66
C ASP A 77 -8.81 8.22 3.36
N ASP A 78 -7.94 9.22 3.26
CA ASP A 78 -7.17 9.49 2.03
C ASP A 78 -6.39 8.27 1.53
N ALA A 79 -5.82 7.44 2.41
CA ALA A 79 -5.07 6.25 2.00
C ALA A 79 -5.97 5.19 1.32
N ARG A 80 -7.26 5.18 1.62
CA ARG A 80 -8.26 4.29 0.99
C ARG A 80 -8.84 4.89 -0.29
N PHE A 81 -9.11 6.19 -0.30
CA PHE A 81 -9.89 6.84 -1.36
C PHE A 81 -9.05 7.57 -2.41
N LYS A 82 -7.88 8.10 -2.03
CA LYS A 82 -7.05 8.96 -2.89
C LYS A 82 -5.75 8.30 -3.32
N TYR A 83 -5.33 7.24 -2.64
CA TYR A 83 -4.14 6.48 -3.02
C TYR A 83 -4.52 5.19 -3.73
N ARG A 84 -3.79 4.92 -4.81
CA ARG A 84 -3.74 3.60 -5.43
C ARG A 84 -2.73 2.76 -4.70
N HIS A 85 -3.01 1.48 -4.49
CA HIS A 85 -2.06 0.53 -3.92
C HIS A 85 -1.75 -0.62 -4.86
N GLY A 86 -0.53 -1.14 -4.74
CA GLY A 86 -0.10 -2.29 -5.51
C GLY A 86 1.19 -2.91 -4.96
N ILE A 87 1.53 -4.05 -5.53
CA ILE A 87 2.74 -4.81 -5.21
C ILE A 87 3.57 -4.91 -6.49
N GLY A 88 4.72 -4.22 -6.49
CA GLY A 88 5.62 -4.17 -7.65
C GLY A 88 6.41 -5.46 -7.89
N LYS A 89 7.05 -5.52 -9.07
CA LYS A 89 7.94 -6.61 -9.54
C LYS A 89 9.33 -6.61 -8.90
N TYR A 90 9.49 -6.07 -7.70
CA TYR A 90 10.80 -6.01 -7.04
C TYR A 90 11.36 -7.43 -6.86
N LYS A 91 12.61 -7.66 -7.28
CA LYS A 91 13.31 -8.94 -7.10
C LYS A 91 13.90 -9.10 -5.70
N TRP A 92 14.17 -7.98 -5.03
CA TRP A 92 14.82 -7.92 -3.74
C TRP A 92 13.99 -7.06 -2.77
N ILE A 93 14.01 -7.44 -1.50
CA ILE A 93 13.40 -6.70 -0.40
C ILE A 93 14.53 -6.40 0.58
N ASP A 94 14.78 -5.12 0.81
CA ASP A 94 15.75 -4.64 1.78
C ASP A 94 15.00 -4.36 3.09
N ILE A 95 15.38 -5.03 4.18
CA ILE A 95 14.76 -4.90 5.50
C ILE A 95 15.68 -4.04 6.36
N PRO A 96 15.19 -2.90 6.86
CA PRO A 96 15.99 -2.04 7.72
C PRO A 96 16.31 -2.79 9.03
N PRO A 97 17.47 -2.50 9.65
CA PRO A 97 17.79 -3.08 10.95
C PRO A 97 16.75 -2.63 12.01
N PRO A 98 16.46 -3.48 13.01
CA PRO A 98 15.53 -3.12 14.08
C PRO A 98 16.02 -1.88 14.82
N LYS A 99 15.13 -0.91 15.06
CA LYS A 99 15.46 0.39 15.68
C LYS A 99 15.83 0.32 17.17
N ASN A 100 15.88 -0.87 17.77
CA ASN A 100 16.11 -1.08 19.21
C ASN A 100 17.55 -0.77 19.70
N GLN A 101 18.38 -0.11 18.90
CA GLN A 101 19.74 0.30 19.31
C GLN A 101 19.90 1.80 19.56
N TYR A 102 18.89 2.64 19.36
CA TYR A 102 19.03 4.10 19.42
C TYR A 102 18.18 4.81 20.49
N TRP A 103 17.68 4.07 21.48
CA TRP A 103 17.16 4.65 22.73
C TRP A 103 18.21 4.52 23.84
N GLN A 104 19.48 4.86 23.55
CA GLN A 104 20.35 5.29 24.62
C GLN A 104 19.91 6.71 24.99
N SER A 105 19.33 6.82 26.18
CA SER A 105 18.90 8.02 26.87
C SER A 105 19.80 9.23 26.59
N GLU A 106 19.24 10.28 26.00
CA GLU A 106 19.83 11.63 25.95
C GLU A 106 19.72 12.36 27.31
N ASP A 107 19.73 11.62 28.42
CA ASP A 107 19.63 12.14 29.78
C ASP A 107 20.84 11.69 30.59
N ASP A 108 22.03 12.19 30.28
CA ASP A 108 23.11 12.29 31.26
C ASP A 108 24.00 13.52 30.94
N GLU A 109 23.48 14.70 31.28
CA GLU A 109 24.30 15.90 31.48
C GLU A 109 25.22 15.66 32.70
N SER A 110 26.37 15.03 32.49
CA SER A 110 27.46 15.09 33.47
C SER A 110 28.84 15.19 32.82
N SER A 111 29.33 16.43 32.79
CA SER A 111 30.72 16.88 32.93
C SER A 111 31.79 16.47 31.88
N PRO A 112 32.57 17.43 31.35
CA PRO A 112 33.66 17.14 30.42
C PRO A 112 34.91 16.63 31.17
N SER A 113 35.25 15.36 31.01
CA SER A 113 36.61 14.87 31.28
C SER A 113 37.34 14.62 29.97
N GLU A 114 38.38 15.41 29.70
CA GLU A 114 39.25 15.30 28.54
C GLU A 114 40.03 13.98 28.56
N ASN A 115 39.70 13.06 27.64
CA ASN A 115 40.55 11.93 27.29
C ASN A 115 40.40 11.64 25.79
N PRO A 116 41.39 12.03 24.95
CA PRO A 116 41.28 11.88 23.51
C PRO A 116 42.09 10.67 23.04
N GLU A 117 41.71 9.45 23.39
CA GLU A 117 42.22 8.24 22.70
C GLU A 117 41.52 6.97 23.19
N ALA A 118 40.64 6.41 22.35
CA ALA A 118 40.49 4.97 22.06
C ALA A 118 39.06 4.60 21.60
N LEU A 119 38.96 4.23 20.32
CA LEU A 119 38.17 3.14 19.74
C LEU A 119 36.63 3.11 19.97
N LEU A 120 35.87 3.07 18.87
CA LEU A 120 35.43 1.80 18.26
C LEU A 120 34.74 2.05 16.89
N PRO A 121 34.77 1.07 15.96
CA PRO A 121 34.20 1.21 14.64
C PRO A 121 32.67 1.21 14.73
N THR A 122 32.06 2.25 14.19
CA THR A 122 30.62 2.32 13.95
C THR A 122 30.22 1.13 13.08
N THR A 123 29.79 0.04 13.72
CA THR A 123 29.42 -1.20 13.05
C THR A 123 28.08 -0.91 12.38
N ALA A 124 28.12 -0.46 11.12
CA ALA A 124 26.94 -0.14 10.35
C ALA A 124 26.01 -1.37 10.37
N ALA A 125 24.88 -1.26 11.05
CA ALA A 125 23.92 -2.35 11.17
C ALA A 125 23.57 -2.85 9.76
N SER A 126 23.87 -4.12 9.49
CA SER A 126 23.76 -4.71 8.16
C SER A 126 22.30 -4.82 7.75
N VAL A 127 21.92 -4.16 6.66
CA VAL A 127 20.60 -4.29 6.02
C VAL A 127 20.41 -5.74 5.58
N THR A 128 19.32 -6.38 6.03
CA THR A 128 19.00 -7.74 5.61
C THR A 128 18.29 -7.70 4.25
N ARG A 129 18.78 -8.47 3.28
CA ARG A 129 18.25 -8.45 1.91
C ARG A 129 17.68 -9.82 1.52
N ILE A 130 16.40 -9.86 1.14
CA ILE A 130 15.68 -11.09 0.77
C ILE A 130 15.40 -11.13 -0.73
N LYS A 131 15.71 -12.25 -1.39
CA LYS A 131 15.40 -12.49 -2.81
C LYS A 131 13.99 -13.06 -2.99
N ARG A 132 13.20 -12.47 -3.89
CA ARG A 132 11.89 -12.98 -4.31
C ARG A 132 12.03 -13.98 -5.47
N GLY A 133 12.63 -15.14 -5.20
CA GLY A 133 12.81 -16.23 -6.16
C GLY A 133 11.67 -17.27 -6.14
N ASP A 134 11.91 -18.44 -6.73
CA ASP A 134 10.88 -19.48 -6.91
C ASP A 134 10.40 -20.12 -5.61
N SER A 135 11.22 -20.07 -4.54
CA SER A 135 10.85 -20.51 -3.20
C SER A 135 10.12 -19.44 -2.38
N TYR A 136 10.09 -18.19 -2.87
CA TYR A 136 9.45 -17.10 -2.15
C TYR A 136 7.94 -17.26 -2.17
N ARG A 137 7.31 -17.28 -1.00
CA ARG A 137 5.85 -17.36 -0.84
C ARG A 137 5.38 -16.17 -0.03
N ARG A 138 4.24 -15.60 -0.42
CA ARG A 138 3.56 -14.57 0.36
C ARG A 138 2.09 -14.92 0.47
N VAL A 139 1.58 -14.83 1.68
CA VAL A 139 0.16 -14.92 1.99
C VAL A 139 -0.21 -13.69 2.80
N SER A 140 -1.33 -13.08 2.46
CA SER A 140 -1.96 -12.02 3.24
C SER A 140 -3.46 -12.24 3.29
N LEU A 141 -4.07 -11.87 4.42
CA LEU A 141 -5.51 -11.85 4.59
C LEU A 141 -5.99 -10.40 4.46
N THR A 142 -6.89 -10.14 3.53
CA THR A 142 -7.52 -8.83 3.37
C THR A 142 -8.97 -8.91 3.83
N ILE A 143 -9.34 -8.08 4.81
CA ILE A 143 -10.68 -8.01 5.40
C ILE A 143 -11.32 -6.70 4.97
N ARG A 144 -12.52 -6.79 4.41
CA ARG A 144 -13.29 -5.67 3.86
C ARG A 144 -14.74 -5.79 4.30
N HIS A 145 -15.35 -4.67 4.68
CA HIS A 145 -16.80 -4.61 4.89
C HIS A 145 -17.48 -4.45 3.53
N LEU A 146 -18.38 -5.36 3.17
CA LEU A 146 -19.15 -5.27 1.92
C LEU A 146 -20.37 -4.37 2.11
N LEU A 147 -20.49 -3.34 1.26
CA LEU A 147 -21.66 -2.47 1.27
C LEU A 147 -22.88 -3.16 0.66
N SER A 148 -24.07 -2.68 1.04
CA SER A 148 -25.34 -3.12 0.46
C SER A 148 -25.55 -2.61 -0.97
N THR A 149 -24.89 -1.50 -1.33
CA THR A 149 -24.89 -0.86 -2.65
C THR A 149 -24.12 -1.62 -3.71
N ARG A 150 -23.30 -2.61 -3.32
CA ARG A 150 -22.47 -3.37 -4.26
C ARG A 150 -23.33 -4.08 -5.31
N ARG A 151 -22.85 -4.13 -6.56
CA ARG A 151 -23.45 -4.97 -7.60
C ARG A 151 -23.45 -6.43 -7.13
N LYS A 152 -24.62 -7.07 -7.20
CA LYS A 152 -24.76 -8.52 -7.06
C LYS A 152 -25.09 -9.06 -8.44
N VAL A 153 -24.36 -10.08 -8.87
CA VAL A 153 -24.72 -10.82 -10.08
C VAL A 153 -26.07 -11.49 -9.79
N GLN A 154 -27.06 -11.25 -10.65
CA GLN A 154 -28.36 -11.92 -10.54
C GLN A 154 -28.26 -13.32 -11.13
N ASP A 155 -29.03 -14.28 -10.61
CA ASP A 155 -28.99 -15.69 -11.05
C ASP A 155 -29.33 -15.91 -12.54
N LYS A 156 -29.83 -14.89 -13.23
CA LYS A 156 -30.22 -14.91 -14.66
C LYS A 156 -29.40 -13.98 -15.55
N GLU A 157 -28.38 -13.31 -15.02
CA GLU A 157 -27.43 -12.58 -15.87
C GLU A 157 -26.54 -13.61 -16.58
N ASP A 158 -26.80 -13.87 -17.87
CA ASP A 158 -25.91 -14.67 -18.71
C ASP A 158 -24.53 -13.98 -18.78
N GLU A 159 -23.46 -14.78 -18.91
CA GLU A 159 -22.05 -14.30 -18.87
C GLU A 159 -21.75 -13.16 -19.88
N SER A 160 -22.59 -12.98 -20.91
CA SER A 160 -22.50 -11.91 -21.91
C SER A 160 -22.67 -10.50 -21.35
N ASP A 161 -23.35 -10.32 -20.20
CA ASP A 161 -23.61 -8.99 -19.59
C ASP A 161 -22.52 -8.55 -18.60
N THR A 162 -21.45 -9.33 -18.46
CA THR A 162 -20.33 -9.01 -17.56
C THR A 162 -19.27 -8.10 -18.20
N ILE A 163 -19.20 -8.07 -19.53
CA ILE A 163 -18.34 -7.16 -20.28
C ILE A 163 -19.14 -5.89 -20.56
N LYS A 164 -18.87 -4.83 -19.80
CA LYS A 164 -19.43 -3.51 -20.10
C LYS A 164 -19.06 -3.14 -21.54
N ASP A 165 -20.06 -2.81 -22.35
CA ASP A 165 -19.84 -2.25 -23.68
C ASP A 165 -19.00 -0.96 -23.55
N PRO A 166 -17.81 -0.88 -24.18
CA PRO A 166 -16.97 0.30 -24.10
C PRO A 166 -17.62 1.54 -24.73
N SER A 167 -18.73 1.41 -25.45
CA SER A 167 -19.49 2.53 -26.04
C SER A 167 -20.51 3.18 -25.08
N ALA A 168 -20.72 2.61 -23.89
CA ALA A 168 -21.64 3.13 -22.88
C ALA A 168 -21.01 4.18 -21.94
N TYR A 169 -19.84 4.72 -22.28
CA TYR A 169 -19.10 5.74 -21.53
C TYR A 169 -18.77 6.96 -22.41
#